data_AF-A0AAE6WGR1-F1
#
_entry.id   AF-A0AAE6WGR1-F1
#
_cell.length_a   1.000
_cell.length_b   1.000
_cell.length_c   1.000
_cell.angle_alpha   90.00
_cell.angle_beta   90.00
_cell.angle_gamma   90.00
#
_symmetry.space_group_name_H-M   'P 1'
#
loop_
_entity.id
_entity.type
_entity.pdbx_description
1 polymer ?
#
loop_
_entity_poly.entity_id
_entity_poly.type
_entity_poly.pdbx_seq_one_letter_code
_entity_poly.pdbx_strand_id
1 'polypeptide(L)'
;MATKPTTDERDESGYYTLQYNVNTVILGFDEKDKLNQGIEGAPQIAKQAQASAKKAKEESSNNRNTIAGFAQSFGQKPVEKLQRMSMVYTSERIGDNMYYIWDTGNKTVGKLVRVDDPQRFTTVYQYDENGQDGLLGKQLYSGRTIMNNPQKVYIYQ
;
A
#
# COMPACT_ATOMS: atom_id res chain seq x y z
N MET A 1 18.52 -42.35 5.53
CA MET A 1 17.18 -42.78 5.10
C MET A 1 16.18 -41.75 5.63
N ALA A 2 15.33 -41.17 4.79
CA ALA A 2 14.28 -40.28 5.28
C ALA A 2 13.26 -41.14 6.05
N THR A 3 13.24 -41.00 7.36
CA THR A 3 12.23 -41.64 8.21
C THR A 3 10.87 -41.08 7.82
N LYS A 4 9.92 -41.95 7.51
CA LYS A 4 8.53 -41.57 7.29
C LYS A 4 7.84 -41.40 8.64
N PRO A 5 6.87 -40.47 8.75
CA PRO A 5 6.08 -40.33 9.97
C PRO A 5 5.26 -41.60 10.22
N THR A 6 5.03 -41.90 11.49
CA THR A 6 4.28 -43.05 11.99
C THR A 6 2.77 -42.80 11.96
N THR A 7 2.36 -41.53 12.04
CA THR A 7 0.99 -41.03 11.88
C THR A 7 0.99 -39.69 11.14
N ASP A 8 -0.05 -39.45 10.35
CA ASP A 8 -0.28 -38.24 9.54
C ASP A 8 -1.77 -37.90 9.63
N GLU A 9 -2.12 -36.93 10.48
CA GLU A 9 -3.49 -36.52 10.73
C GLU A 9 -3.63 -35.01 10.57
N ARG A 10 -4.62 -34.59 9.76
CA ARG A 10 -5.06 -33.21 9.62
C ARG A 10 -6.30 -33.01 10.49
N ASP A 11 -6.25 -32.08 11.42
CA ASP A 11 -7.41 -31.73 12.24
C ASP A 11 -8.33 -30.71 11.53
N GLU A 12 -9.55 -30.55 12.06
CA GLU A 12 -10.54 -29.59 11.58
C GLU A 12 -10.09 -28.14 11.73
N SER A 13 -9.04 -27.89 12.51
CA SER A 13 -8.43 -26.56 12.72
C SER A 13 -7.33 -26.25 11.70
N GLY A 14 -7.03 -27.18 10.78
CA GLY A 14 -6.05 -26.99 9.71
C GLY A 14 -4.60 -27.31 10.09
N TYR A 15 -4.37 -27.97 11.22
CA TYR A 15 -3.05 -28.41 11.65
C TYR A 15 -2.77 -29.85 11.24
N TYR A 16 -1.52 -30.11 10.86
CA TYR A 16 -1.00 -31.45 10.60
C TYR A 16 -0.11 -31.88 11.76
N THR A 17 -0.42 -33.06 12.31
CA THR A 17 0.41 -33.71 13.31
C THR A 17 1.18 -34.85 12.67
N LEU A 18 2.52 -34.77 12.73
CA LEU A 18 3.43 -35.79 12.24
C LEU A 18 4.18 -36.39 13.44
N GLN A 19 3.97 -37.68 13.69
CA GLN A 19 4.69 -38.38 14.77
C GLN A 19 5.86 -39.16 14.21
N TYR A 20 7.05 -39.00 14.81
CA TYR A 20 8.25 -39.76 14.48
C TYR A 20 8.75 -40.46 15.75
N ASN A 21 8.51 -41.77 15.87
CA ASN A 21 8.77 -42.52 17.10
C ASN A 21 8.04 -41.86 18.31
N VAL A 22 8.79 -41.31 19.28
CA VAL A 22 8.24 -40.60 20.47
C VAL A 22 8.21 -39.07 20.30
N ASN A 23 8.71 -38.53 19.20
CA ASN A 23 8.74 -37.10 18.95
C ASN A 23 7.56 -36.68 18.06
N THR A 24 6.88 -35.62 18.46
CA THR A 24 5.75 -35.04 17.72
C THR A 24 6.20 -33.76 17.04
N VAL A 25 5.84 -33.60 15.76
CA VAL A 25 5.98 -32.37 15.00
C VAL A 25 4.58 -31.88 14.64
N ILE A 26 4.26 -30.63 15.00
CA ILE A 26 2.96 -30.02 14.71
C ILE A 26 3.17 -28.86 13.73
N LEU A 27 2.51 -28.91 12.59
CA LEU A 27 2.63 -27.97 11.48
C LEU A 27 1.29 -27.30 11.19
N GLY A 28 1.27 -25.98 11.00
CA GLY A 28 0.09 -25.23 10.59
C GLY A 28 0.19 -24.73 9.17
N PHE A 29 -0.93 -24.75 8.46
CA PHE A 29 -1.04 -24.34 7.06
C PHE A 29 -2.07 -23.20 6.91
N ASP A 30 -1.85 -22.32 5.94
CA ASP A 30 -2.83 -21.29 5.59
C ASP A 30 -3.97 -21.83 4.71
N GLU A 31 -4.94 -20.98 4.40
CA GLU A 31 -6.11 -21.30 3.55
C GLU A 31 -5.74 -21.74 2.12
N LYS A 32 -4.48 -21.60 1.70
CA LYS A 32 -3.95 -22.03 0.40
C LYS A 32 -3.06 -23.27 0.53
N ASP A 33 -3.19 -24.00 1.64
CA ASP A 33 -2.38 -25.17 2.01
C ASP A 33 -0.87 -24.87 2.01
N LYS A 34 -0.45 -23.64 2.33
CA LYS A 34 0.97 -23.32 2.52
C LYS A 34 1.36 -23.39 3.99
N LEU A 35 2.45 -24.10 4.25
CA LEU A 35 3.04 -24.20 5.57
C LEU A 35 3.42 -22.81 6.11
N ASN A 36 2.80 -22.41 7.22
CA ASN A 36 2.97 -21.08 7.80
C ASN A 36 3.28 -21.10 9.31
N GLN A 37 3.21 -22.25 9.97
CA GLN A 37 3.49 -22.39 11.40
C GLN A 37 4.16 -23.74 11.71
N GLY A 38 5.08 -23.74 12.68
CA GLY A 38 5.60 -24.96 13.31
C GLY A 38 5.49 -24.79 14.82
N ILE A 39 4.61 -25.57 15.45
CA ILE A 39 4.23 -25.39 16.86
C ILE A 39 5.14 -26.21 17.78
N GLU A 40 5.43 -27.46 17.39
CA GLU A 40 6.28 -28.36 18.17
C GLU A 40 7.23 -29.12 17.22
N GLY A 41 8.44 -29.43 17.69
CA GLY A 41 9.43 -30.21 16.93
C GLY A 41 10.04 -29.54 15.70
N ALA A 42 9.56 -28.35 15.28
CA ALA A 42 10.01 -27.65 14.08
C ALA A 42 10.34 -26.15 14.28
N PRO A 43 11.27 -25.79 15.19
CA PRO A 43 11.59 -24.39 15.52
C PRO A 43 12.16 -23.58 14.32
N GLN A 44 12.74 -24.27 13.33
CA GLN A 44 13.24 -23.65 12.10
C GLN A 44 12.11 -23.02 11.27
N ILE A 45 10.94 -23.69 11.24
CA ILE A 45 9.76 -23.32 10.45
C ILE A 45 9.05 -22.12 11.09
N ALA A 46 8.94 -22.11 12.42
CA ALA A 46 8.45 -20.95 13.16
C ALA A 46 9.27 -19.68 12.90
N LYS A 47 10.62 -19.79 12.87
CA LYS A 47 11.51 -18.66 12.55
C LYS A 47 11.35 -18.17 11.11
N GLN A 48 11.17 -19.07 10.15
CA GLN A 48 10.93 -18.70 8.74
C GLN A 48 9.57 -18.02 8.53
N ALA A 49 8.53 -18.50 9.22
CA ALA A 49 7.20 -17.90 9.21
C ALA A 49 7.21 -16.48 9.79
N GLN A 50 7.85 -16.28 10.94
CA GLN A 50 8.00 -14.96 11.57
C GLN A 50 8.81 -14.00 10.68
N ALA A 51 9.88 -14.47 10.04
CA ALA A 51 10.67 -13.65 9.13
C ALA A 51 9.86 -13.24 7.89
N SER A 52 9.05 -14.14 7.34
CA SER A 52 8.17 -13.85 6.18
C SER A 52 7.07 -12.86 6.55
N ALA A 53 6.42 -13.02 7.71
CA ALA A 53 5.42 -12.08 8.21
C ALA A 53 6.01 -10.69 8.47
N LYS A 54 7.23 -10.62 9.01
CA LYS A 54 7.95 -9.36 9.23
C LYS A 54 8.27 -8.66 7.90
N LYS A 55 8.78 -9.39 6.91
CA LYS A 55 9.02 -8.86 5.56
C LYS A 55 7.74 -8.33 4.89
N ALA A 56 6.64 -9.07 4.96
CA ALA A 56 5.35 -8.63 4.40
C ALA A 56 4.84 -7.35 5.09
N LYS A 57 5.04 -7.22 6.40
CA LYS A 57 4.69 -6.01 7.16
C LYS A 57 5.57 -4.82 6.77
N GLU A 58 6.87 -5.04 6.59
CA GLU A 58 7.82 -4.03 6.11
C GLU A 58 7.49 -3.58 4.69
N GLU A 59 7.19 -4.48 3.77
CA GLU A 59 6.75 -4.17 2.40
C GLU A 59 5.43 -3.37 2.40
N SER A 60 4.45 -3.78 3.22
CA SER A 60 3.19 -3.03 3.40
C SER A 60 3.41 -1.61 3.93
N SER A 61 4.35 -1.46 4.87
CA SER A 61 4.75 -0.16 5.42
C SER A 61 5.43 0.70 4.37
N ASN A 62 6.39 0.13 3.62
CA ASN A 62 7.11 0.83 2.56
C ASN A 62 6.14 1.30 1.47
N ASN A 63 5.23 0.44 1.02
CA ASN A 63 4.20 0.80 0.05
C ASN A 63 3.33 1.96 0.54
N ARG A 64 2.90 1.94 1.81
CA ARG A 64 2.14 3.05 2.41
C ARG A 64 2.94 4.35 2.42
N ASN A 65 4.22 4.30 2.80
CA ASN A 65 5.09 5.47 2.79
C ASN A 65 5.30 6.02 1.37
N THR A 66 5.46 5.13 0.38
CA THR A 66 5.56 5.53 -1.04
C THR A 66 4.28 6.23 -1.50
N ILE A 67 3.11 5.63 -1.26
CA ILE A 67 1.82 6.23 -1.64
C ILE A 67 1.64 7.59 -0.97
N ALA A 68 1.91 7.70 0.33
CA ALA A 68 1.81 8.96 1.07
C ALA A 68 2.76 10.03 0.50
N GLY A 69 4.00 9.67 0.16
CA GLY A 69 4.97 10.59 -0.43
C GLY A 69 4.54 11.13 -1.79
N PHE A 70 3.99 10.27 -2.66
CA PHE A 70 3.43 10.70 -3.95
C PHE A 70 2.21 11.61 -3.77
N ALA A 71 1.28 11.24 -2.90
CA ALA A 71 0.09 12.04 -2.61
C ALA A 71 0.44 13.42 -2.06
N GLN A 72 1.39 13.49 -1.10
CA GLN A 72 1.88 14.76 -0.56
C GLN A 72 2.58 15.59 -1.64
N SER A 73 3.46 14.97 -2.45
CA SER A 73 4.12 15.68 -3.57
C SER A 73 3.11 16.25 -4.56
N PHE A 74 2.02 15.53 -4.82
CA PHE A 74 0.98 15.99 -5.72
C PHE A 74 0.13 17.11 -5.10
N GLY A 75 -0.29 16.96 -3.85
CA GLY A 75 -1.06 17.96 -3.13
C GLY A 75 -0.31 19.28 -2.92
N GLN A 76 1.02 19.22 -2.78
CA GLN A 76 1.87 20.40 -2.59
C GLN A 76 2.38 21.03 -3.91
N LYS A 77 2.04 20.48 -5.08
CA LYS A 77 2.39 21.12 -6.35
C LYS A 77 1.59 22.41 -6.55
N PRO A 78 2.18 23.51 -7.03
CA PRO A 78 1.40 24.69 -7.36
C PRO A 78 0.41 24.46 -8.51
N VAL A 79 -0.78 25.06 -8.44
CA VAL A 79 -1.82 24.96 -9.47
C VAL A 79 -1.30 25.37 -10.85
N GLU A 80 -0.59 26.49 -10.93
CA GLU A 80 0.04 26.98 -12.17
C GLU A 80 1.01 25.96 -12.79
N LYS A 81 1.64 25.11 -11.97
CA LYS A 81 2.56 24.09 -12.46
C LYS A 81 1.81 22.90 -13.05
N LEU A 82 0.72 22.49 -12.41
CA LEU A 82 -0.14 21.41 -12.90
C LEU A 82 -0.74 21.78 -14.26
N GLN A 83 -1.29 22.98 -14.38
CA GLN A 83 -1.91 23.47 -15.62
C GLN A 83 -0.91 23.59 -16.78
N ARG A 84 0.34 23.96 -16.52
CA ARG A 84 1.40 24.01 -17.54
C ARG A 84 1.88 22.63 -18.00
N MET A 85 1.68 21.60 -17.19
CA MET A 85 2.14 20.24 -17.46
C MET A 85 0.96 19.36 -17.92
N SER A 86 0.15 19.85 -18.85
CA SER A 86 -1.06 19.15 -19.35
C SER A 86 -0.78 17.79 -20.02
N MET A 87 0.47 17.54 -20.45
CA MET A 87 0.90 16.22 -20.94
C MET A 87 1.05 15.17 -19.82
N VAL A 88 1.18 15.61 -18.56
CA VAL A 88 1.38 14.75 -17.38
C VAL A 88 0.13 14.70 -16.52
N TYR A 89 -0.61 15.81 -16.45
CA TYR A 89 -1.81 15.94 -15.65
C TYR A 89 -3.02 16.24 -16.53
N THR A 90 -4.04 15.41 -16.43
CA THR A 90 -5.36 15.73 -16.97
C THR A 90 -6.08 16.62 -15.97
N SER A 91 -6.80 17.64 -16.43
CA SER A 91 -7.52 18.56 -15.55
C SER A 91 -8.94 18.77 -16.02
N GLU A 92 -9.89 18.77 -15.09
CA GLU A 92 -11.31 18.92 -15.37
C GLU A 92 -11.99 19.68 -14.24
N ARG A 93 -13.04 20.46 -14.56
CA ARG A 93 -13.87 21.10 -13.56
C ARG A 93 -15.16 20.30 -13.38
N ILE A 94 -15.43 19.87 -12.16
CA ILE A 94 -16.63 19.12 -11.79
C ILE A 94 -17.29 19.89 -10.64
N GLY A 95 -18.49 20.43 -10.90
CA GLY A 95 -19.11 21.42 -10.01
C GLY A 95 -18.21 22.65 -9.82
N ASP A 96 -18.00 23.04 -8.57
CA ASP A 96 -17.13 24.17 -8.22
C ASP A 96 -15.67 23.78 -7.95
N ASN A 97 -15.36 22.48 -7.98
CA ASN A 97 -14.05 21.94 -7.69
C ASN A 97 -13.21 21.77 -8.96
N MET A 98 -11.89 21.92 -8.83
CA MET A 98 -10.94 21.63 -9.90
C MET A 98 -10.23 20.30 -9.65
N TYR A 99 -10.34 19.38 -10.59
CA TYR A 99 -9.76 18.05 -10.51
C TYR A 99 -8.49 17.99 -11.36
N TYR A 100 -7.47 17.31 -10.84
CA TYR A 100 -6.25 16.97 -11.54
C TYR A 100 -5.97 15.49 -11.38
N ILE A 101 -5.78 14.77 -12.48
CA ILE A 101 -5.48 13.33 -12.49
C ILE A 101 -4.02 13.15 -12.90
N TRP A 102 -3.29 12.36 -12.13
CA TRP A 102 -1.90 12.01 -12.40
C TRP A 102 -1.74 10.50 -12.50
N ASP A 103 -1.33 10.00 -13.67
CA ASP A 103 -0.77 8.65 -13.77
C ASP A 103 0.70 8.68 -13.35
N THR A 104 0.98 8.08 -12.19
CA THR A 104 2.32 8.18 -11.59
C THR A 104 3.37 7.34 -12.31
N GLY A 105 2.95 6.41 -13.18
CA GLY A 105 3.82 5.37 -13.76
C GLY A 105 4.36 4.36 -12.74
N ASN A 106 4.05 4.52 -11.45
CA ASN A 106 4.45 3.60 -10.38
C ASN A 106 3.33 2.59 -10.13
N LYS A 107 3.59 1.30 -10.35
CA LYS A 107 2.58 0.23 -10.20
C LYS A 107 1.98 0.13 -8.79
N THR A 108 2.74 0.47 -7.75
CA THR A 108 2.26 0.44 -6.37
C THR A 108 1.30 1.59 -6.07
N VAL A 109 1.52 2.75 -6.70
CA VAL A 109 0.74 3.97 -6.44
C VAL A 109 -0.45 4.09 -7.41
N GLY A 110 -0.25 3.73 -8.67
CA GLY A 110 -1.25 3.84 -9.73
C GLY A 110 -1.56 5.30 -10.08
N LYS A 111 -2.84 5.60 -10.26
CA LYS A 111 -3.33 6.95 -10.55
C LYS A 111 -3.76 7.66 -9.27
N LEU A 112 -3.49 8.95 -9.20
CA LEU A 112 -3.91 9.83 -8.12
C LEU A 112 -4.85 10.91 -8.67
N VAL A 113 -5.82 11.32 -7.85
CA VAL A 113 -6.74 12.42 -8.15
C VAL A 113 -6.57 13.48 -7.09
N ARG A 114 -6.24 14.70 -7.50
CA ARG A 114 -6.22 15.88 -6.66
C ARG A 114 -7.48 16.70 -6.93
N VAL A 115 -8.12 17.14 -5.85
CA VAL A 115 -9.30 18.01 -5.89
C VAL A 115 -8.95 19.29 -5.14
N ASP A 116 -9.05 20.42 -5.84
CA ASP A 116 -8.92 21.75 -5.25
C ASP A 116 -10.31 22.37 -5.14
N ASP A 117 -10.72 22.71 -3.92
CA ASP A 117 -12.01 23.32 -3.65
C ASP A 117 -11.98 24.86 -3.73
N PRO A 118 -13.14 25.53 -3.80
CA PRO A 118 -13.22 27.00 -3.81
C PRO A 118 -12.65 27.67 -2.55
N GLN A 119 -12.55 26.94 -1.43
CA GLN A 119 -12.01 27.41 -0.15
C GLN A 119 -10.48 27.29 -0.07
N ARG A 120 -9.83 26.96 -1.20
CA ARG A 120 -8.38 26.79 -1.33
C ARG A 120 -7.86 25.66 -0.44
N PHE A 121 -8.60 24.57 -0.41
CA PHE A 121 -8.18 23.33 0.18
C PHE A 121 -7.99 22.26 -0.90
N THR A 122 -6.88 21.55 -0.79
CA THR A 122 -6.46 20.50 -1.70
C THR A 122 -6.60 19.17 -0.98
N THR A 123 -7.30 18.22 -1.60
CA THR A 123 -7.37 16.83 -1.15
C THR A 123 -6.91 15.90 -2.25
N VAL A 124 -6.08 14.90 -1.92
CA VAL A 124 -5.60 13.91 -2.88
C VAL A 124 -6.12 12.54 -2.50
N TYR A 125 -6.65 11.85 -3.49
CA TYR A 125 -7.24 10.52 -3.41
C TYR A 125 -6.47 9.55 -4.30
N GLN A 126 -6.54 8.28 -3.96
CA GLN A 126 -6.30 7.22 -4.93
C GLN A 126 -7.44 7.24 -5.96
N TYR A 127 -7.12 7.05 -7.24
CA TYR A 127 -8.14 6.92 -8.27
C TYR A 127 -8.95 5.64 -8.08
N ASP A 128 -10.27 5.75 -8.17
CA ASP A 128 -11.21 4.64 -8.21
C ASP A 128 -12.35 4.97 -9.17
N GLU A 129 -12.48 4.19 -10.25
CA GLU A 129 -13.52 4.40 -11.27
C GLU A 129 -14.95 4.21 -10.76
N ASN A 130 -15.10 3.51 -9.63
CA ASN A 130 -16.39 3.29 -8.97
C ASN A 130 -16.59 4.25 -7.79
N GLY A 131 -15.63 5.15 -7.56
CA GLY A 131 -15.63 6.12 -6.49
C GLY A 131 -16.61 7.27 -6.71
N GLN A 132 -16.63 8.21 -5.75
CA GLN A 132 -17.40 9.45 -5.92
C GLN A 132 -16.92 10.18 -7.18
N ASP A 133 -17.87 10.76 -7.92
CA ASP A 133 -17.69 11.39 -9.24
C ASP A 133 -17.11 10.44 -10.31
N GLY A 134 -17.03 9.13 -10.04
CA GLY A 134 -16.39 8.14 -10.89
C GLY A 134 -14.86 8.16 -10.84
N LEU A 135 -14.27 8.78 -9.81
CA LEU A 135 -12.81 9.03 -9.75
C LEU A 135 -12.21 8.83 -8.34
N LEU A 136 -13.00 9.06 -7.28
CA LEU A 136 -12.46 9.29 -5.94
C LEU A 136 -12.55 8.04 -5.06
N GLY A 137 -11.39 7.42 -4.81
CA GLY A 137 -11.24 6.33 -3.86
C GLY A 137 -10.79 6.82 -2.47
N LYS A 138 -9.79 6.15 -1.91
CA LYS A 138 -9.26 6.46 -0.57
C LYS A 138 -8.57 7.82 -0.53
N GLN A 139 -8.91 8.66 0.45
CA GLN A 139 -8.17 9.89 0.76
C GLN A 139 -6.76 9.56 1.28
N LEU A 140 -5.75 10.25 0.72
CA LEU A 140 -4.33 10.03 1.02
C LEU A 140 -3.63 11.26 1.58
N TYR A 141 -4.08 12.46 1.18
CA TYR A 141 -3.49 13.72 1.63
C TYR A 141 -4.53 14.83 1.64
N SER A 142 -4.34 15.82 2.52
CA SER A 142 -5.14 17.04 2.57
C SER A 142 -4.29 18.23 3.05
N GLY A 143 -4.50 19.41 2.48
CA GLY A 143 -3.75 20.62 2.85
C GLY A 143 -4.23 21.88 2.14
N ARG A 144 -3.57 23.02 2.39
CA ARG A 144 -3.89 24.28 1.70
C ARG A 144 -3.43 24.23 0.25
N THR A 145 -4.27 24.74 -0.66
CA THR A 145 -3.93 24.88 -2.07
C THR A 145 -2.84 25.93 -2.26
N ILE A 146 -1.80 25.56 -3.00
CA ILE A 146 -0.72 26.46 -3.40
C ILE A 146 -1.02 26.93 -4.82
N MET A 147 -1.37 28.21 -4.98
CA MET A 147 -1.74 28.74 -6.30
C MET A 147 -0.51 28.93 -7.19
N ASN A 148 0.47 29.69 -6.68
CA ASN A 148 1.62 30.16 -7.47
C ASN A 148 2.91 29.49 -6.99
N ASN A 149 3.90 29.40 -7.88
CA ASN A 149 5.21 28.87 -7.49
C ASN A 149 5.88 29.85 -6.51
N PRO A 150 6.26 29.45 -5.28
CA PRO A 150 6.89 30.35 -4.33
C PRO A 150 8.18 30.93 -4.93
N GLN A 151 8.32 32.25 -4.90
CA GLN A 151 9.54 32.89 -5.38
C GLN A 151 10.70 32.53 -4.45
N LYS A 152 11.83 32.09 -5.03
CA LYS A 152 13.06 31.87 -4.26
C LYS A 152 13.59 33.22 -3.81
N VAL A 153 13.53 33.50 -2.52
CA VAL A 153 14.22 34.66 -1.93
C VAL A 153 15.65 34.21 -1.62
N TYR A 154 16.62 34.73 -2.37
CA TYR A 154 18.03 34.56 -2.06
C TYR A 154 18.44 35.67 -1.08
N ILE A 155 18.72 35.31 0.17
CA ILE A 155 19.35 36.22 1.13
C ILE A 155 20.85 36.02 1.01
N TYR A 156 21.55 37.01 0.46
CA TYR A 156 23.02 37.07 0.53
C TYR A 156 23.40 37.58 1.92
N GLN A 157 24.23 36.82 2.65
CA GLN A 157 24.88 37.24 3.90
C GLN A 157 26.27 37.77 3.60
#